data_AF-A0A533VJ33-F1
#
_entry.id   AF-A0A533VJ33-F1
#
_cell.length_a   1.000
_cell.length_b   1.000
_cell.length_c   1.000
_cell.angle_alpha   90.00
_cell.angle_beta   90.00
_cell.angle_gamma   90.00
#
_symmetry.space_group_name_H-M   'P 1'
#
loop_
_entity.id
_entity.type
_entity.pdbx_description
1 polymer ?
#
loop_
_entity_poly.entity_id
_entity_poly.type
_entity_poly.pdbx_seq_one_letter_code
_entity_poly.pdbx_strand_id
1 'polypeptide(L)'
;MIPAWKVEAENLKREIDTVRKRVQALEGLVKDGEITHTMYQQMVDQYNQQLKSFQESHSALLQNLSTRLDDIEGRSESLDRFLANVKVQFRAGEIDEGTFKVASEYSTSMRTKNGREIEEIQSLLRTLSQPAAQSMAQTPIKKDAVVAQATTG
;
A
#
# COMPACT_ATOMS: atom_id res chain seq x y z
N MET A 1 -17.85 1.80 3.37
CA MET A 1 -16.65 1.54 4.19
C MET A 1 -15.43 1.50 3.26
N ILE A 2 -14.38 2.24 3.60
CA ILE A 2 -13.11 2.22 2.84
C ILE A 2 -12.28 1.02 3.35
N PRO A 3 -11.70 0.18 2.48
CA PRO A 3 -10.83 -0.93 2.90
C PRO A 3 -9.62 -0.42 3.72
N ALA A 4 -9.24 -1.16 4.77
CA ALA A 4 -8.12 -0.80 5.65
C ALA A 4 -6.80 -0.60 4.87
N TRP A 5 -6.50 -1.49 3.93
CA TRP A 5 -5.32 -1.40 3.07
C TRP A 5 -5.26 -0.09 2.25
N LYS A 6 -6.40 0.51 1.89
CA LYS A 6 -6.43 1.81 1.19
C LYS A 6 -6.02 2.94 2.13
N VAL A 7 -6.48 2.90 3.37
CA VAL A 7 -6.13 3.88 4.40
C VAL A 7 -4.65 3.78 4.75
N GLU A 8 -4.17 2.55 4.94
CA GLU A 8 -2.75 2.25 5.21
C GLU A 8 -1.84 2.76 4.08
N ALA A 9 -2.19 2.51 2.82
CA ALA A 9 -1.44 2.98 1.66
C ALA A 9 -1.36 4.51 1.57
N GLU A 10 -2.49 5.20 1.82
CA GLU A 10 -2.55 6.66 1.82
C GLU A 10 -1.74 7.27 2.97
N ASN A 11 -1.81 6.68 4.16
CA ASN A 11 -1.05 7.15 5.33
C ASN A 11 0.45 6.99 5.10
N LEU A 12 0.88 5.80 4.67
CA LEU A 12 2.29 5.52 4.38
C LEU A 12 2.87 6.50 3.35
N LYS A 13 2.10 6.79 2.29
CA LYS A 13 2.49 7.77 1.27
C LYS A 13 2.72 9.17 1.87
N ARG A 14 1.78 9.66 2.69
CA ARG A 14 1.86 10.98 3.32
C ARG A 14 3.02 11.11 4.30
N GLU A 15 3.28 10.06 5.05
CA GLU A 15 4.36 10.03 6.04
C GLU A 15 5.73 10.06 5.35
N ILE A 16 5.92 9.25 4.30
CA ILE A 16 7.14 9.27 3.47
C ILE A 16 7.35 10.65 2.83
N ASP A 17 6.30 11.24 2.26
CA ASP A 17 6.36 12.59 1.67
C ASP A 17 6.77 13.65 2.70
N THR A 18 6.29 13.52 3.94
CA THR A 18 6.60 14.46 5.04
C THR A 18 8.06 14.37 5.47
N VAL A 19 8.57 13.15 5.68
CA VAL A 19 9.98 12.95 6.06
C VAL A 19 10.91 13.43 4.95
N ARG A 20 10.59 13.17 3.68
CA ARG A 20 11.38 13.68 2.54
C ARG A 20 11.54 15.19 2.57
N LYS A 21 10.44 15.94 2.76
CA LYS A 21 10.47 17.41 2.82
C LYS A 21 11.30 17.90 4.01
N ARG A 22 11.22 17.21 5.15
CA ARG A 22 12.01 17.54 6.35
C ARG A 22 13.50 17.30 6.16
N VAL A 23 13.88 16.23 5.46
CA VAL A 23 15.28 15.95 5.11
C VAL A 23 15.83 17.05 4.21
N GLN A 24 15.09 17.44 3.16
CA GLN A 24 15.49 18.53 2.27
C GLN A 24 15.64 19.87 3.01
N ALA A 25 14.73 20.19 3.93
CA ALA A 25 14.85 21.38 4.76
C ALA A 25 16.07 21.31 5.69
N LEU A 26 16.33 20.15 6.30
CA LEU A 26 17.47 19.93 7.17
C LEU A 26 18.81 20.12 6.43
N GLU A 27 18.90 19.63 5.18
CA GLU A 27 20.05 19.84 4.29
C GLU A 27 20.28 21.31 3.95
N GLY A 28 19.22 22.11 3.82
CA GLY A 28 19.32 23.57 3.64
C GLY A 28 19.86 24.26 4.89
N LEU A 29 19.25 24.01 6.04
CA LEU A 29 19.63 24.67 7.31
C LEU A 29 21.11 24.45 7.69
N VAL A 30 21.65 23.28 7.42
CA VAL A 30 23.07 22.99 7.72
C VAL A 30 24.00 23.65 6.70
N LYS A 31 23.59 23.80 5.43
CA LYS A 31 24.36 24.53 4.41
C LYS A 31 24.41 26.02 4.71
N ASP A 32 23.31 26.57 5.20
CA ASP A 32 23.20 27.99 5.57
C ASP A 32 23.87 28.31 6.93
N GLY A 33 24.42 27.29 7.61
CA GLY A 33 25.10 27.42 8.90
C GLY A 33 24.15 27.70 10.08
N GLU A 34 22.84 27.57 9.87
CA GLU A 34 21.81 27.83 10.89
C GLU A 34 21.79 26.73 11.98
N ILE A 35 22.29 25.54 11.66
CA ILE A 35 22.42 24.43 12.61
C ILE A 35 23.84 23.85 12.59
N THR A 36 24.27 23.35 13.75
CA THR A 36 25.57 22.70 13.87
C THR A 36 25.55 21.32 13.23
N HIS A 37 26.74 20.84 12.84
CA HIS A 37 26.89 19.49 12.31
C HIS A 37 26.43 18.40 13.30
N THR A 38 26.65 18.60 14.60
CA THR A 38 26.16 17.68 15.65
C THR A 38 24.63 17.63 15.68
N MET A 39 23.96 18.78 15.57
CA MET A 39 22.48 18.83 15.54
C MET A 39 21.93 18.16 14.28
N TYR A 40 22.58 18.39 13.14
CA TYR A 40 22.28 17.71 11.88
C TYR A 40 22.36 16.19 12.02
N GLN A 41 23.47 15.67 12.57
CA GLN A 41 23.66 14.22 12.77
C GLN A 41 22.58 13.60 13.66
N GLN A 42 22.18 14.26 14.74
CA GLN A 42 21.12 13.79 15.64
C GLN A 42 19.76 13.73 14.92
N MET A 43 19.42 14.74 14.12
CA MET A 43 18.16 14.76 13.37
C MET A 43 18.16 13.72 12.23
N VAL A 44 19.31 13.50 11.58
CA VAL A 44 19.49 12.42 10.61
C VAL A 44 19.24 11.04 11.24
N ASP A 45 19.73 10.81 12.46
CA ASP A 45 19.46 9.55 13.19
C ASP A 45 17.97 9.36 13.46
N GLN A 46 17.27 10.40 13.89
CA GLN A 46 15.82 10.37 14.10
C GLN A 46 15.05 10.06 12.81
N TYR A 47 15.41 10.69 11.69
CA TYR A 47 14.77 10.44 10.41
C TYR A 47 15.08 9.04 9.85
N ASN A 48 16.29 8.53 10.07
CA ASN A 48 16.63 7.15 9.71
C ASN A 48 15.83 6.13 10.52
N GLN A 49 15.56 6.40 11.80
CA GLN A 49 14.68 5.54 12.61
C GLN A 49 13.22 5.58 12.11
N GLN A 50 12.72 6.76 11.73
CA GLN A 50 11.39 6.87 11.10
C GLN A 50 11.33 6.13 9.76
N LEU A 51 12.37 6.25 8.94
CA LEU A 51 12.46 5.54 7.67
C LEU A 51 12.42 4.02 7.86
N LYS A 52 13.09 3.49 8.88
CA LYS A 52 13.02 2.06 9.24
C LYS A 52 11.58 1.62 9.56
N SER A 53 10.85 2.41 10.33
CA SER A 53 9.43 2.13 10.62
C SER A 53 8.57 2.16 9.34
N PHE A 54 8.89 3.01 8.37
CA PHE A 54 8.23 3.01 7.06
C PHE A 54 8.56 1.76 6.24
N GLN A 55 9.79 1.25 6.30
CA GLN A 55 10.13 -0.02 5.64
C GLN A 55 9.31 -1.18 6.20
N GLU A 56 9.17 -1.25 7.53
CA GLU A 56 8.36 -2.25 8.21
C GLU A 56 6.88 -2.14 7.80
N SER A 57 6.36 -0.91 7.78
CA SER A 57 4.98 -0.63 7.36
C SER A 57 4.73 -0.93 5.89
N HIS A 58 5.70 -0.65 5.01
CA HIS A 58 5.63 -0.98 3.58
C HIS A 58 5.58 -2.49 3.35
N SER A 59 6.44 -3.24 4.05
CA SER A 59 6.44 -4.70 4.00
C SER A 59 5.12 -5.29 4.52
N ALA A 60 4.60 -4.77 5.64
CA ALA A 60 3.31 -5.17 6.18
C ALA A 60 2.17 -4.90 5.19
N LEU A 61 2.16 -3.75 4.53
CA LEU A 61 1.16 -3.41 3.51
C LEU A 61 1.23 -4.39 2.32
N LEU A 62 2.41 -4.73 1.83
CA LEU A 62 2.57 -5.73 0.75
C LEU A 62 1.97 -7.09 1.16
N GLN A 63 2.25 -7.53 2.39
CA GLN A 63 1.70 -8.77 2.93
C GLN A 63 0.17 -8.71 3.04
N ASN A 64 -0.38 -7.62 3.57
CA ASN A 64 -1.82 -7.41 3.70
C ASN A 64 -2.52 -7.43 2.34
N LEU A 65 -1.93 -6.81 1.31
CA LEU A 65 -2.46 -6.82 -0.05
C LEU A 65 -2.42 -8.22 -0.66
N SER A 66 -1.37 -9.00 -0.42
CA SER A 66 -1.29 -10.39 -0.85
C SER A 66 -2.37 -11.24 -0.20
N THR A 67 -2.49 -11.20 1.13
CA THR A 67 -3.53 -11.93 1.86
C THR A 67 -4.94 -11.55 1.41
N ARG A 68 -5.16 -10.26 1.10
CA ARG A 68 -6.45 -9.81 0.58
C ARG A 68 -6.78 -10.38 -0.81
N LEU A 69 -5.78 -10.60 -1.67
CA LEU A 69 -5.99 -11.27 -2.96
C LEU A 69 -6.44 -12.72 -2.74
N ASP A 70 -5.77 -13.45 -1.85
CA ASP A 70 -6.12 -14.83 -1.49
C ASP A 70 -7.55 -14.92 -0.94
N ASP A 71 -7.94 -13.97 -0.07
CA ASP A 71 -9.32 -13.86 0.44
C ASP A 71 -10.34 -13.61 -0.68
N ILE A 72 -10.01 -12.78 -1.68
CA ILE A 72 -10.89 -12.53 -2.83
C ILE A 72 -11.03 -13.81 -3.67
N GLU A 73 -9.96 -14.56 -3.86
CA GLU A 73 -9.98 -15.82 -4.59
C GLU A 73 -10.89 -16.85 -3.91
N GLY A 74 -10.72 -17.07 -2.60
CA GLY A 74 -11.59 -17.99 -1.84
C GLY A 74 -13.07 -17.57 -1.82
N ARG A 75 -13.35 -16.25 -1.77
CA ARG A 75 -14.73 -15.73 -1.93
C ARG A 75 -15.27 -15.99 -3.33
N SER A 76 -14.45 -15.90 -4.36
CA SER A 76 -14.84 -16.12 -5.75
C SER A 76 -15.16 -17.60 -6.00
N GLU A 77 -14.35 -18.52 -5.48
CA GLU A 77 -14.66 -19.96 -5.52
C GLU A 77 -15.97 -20.30 -4.81
N SER A 78 -16.19 -19.71 -3.63
CA SER A 78 -17.43 -19.92 -2.87
C SER A 78 -18.64 -19.42 -3.63
N LEU A 79 -18.49 -18.30 -4.34
CA LEU A 79 -19.53 -17.72 -5.19
C LEU A 79 -19.83 -18.60 -6.42
N ASP A 80 -18.80 -19.21 -7.01
CA ASP A 80 -18.93 -20.14 -8.12
C ASP A 80 -19.69 -21.40 -7.70
N ARG A 81 -19.37 -21.97 -6.53
CA ARG A 81 -20.10 -23.11 -5.95
C ARG A 81 -21.55 -22.75 -5.64
N PHE A 82 -21.79 -21.58 -5.04
CA PHE A 82 -23.14 -21.08 -4.78
C PHE A 82 -23.96 -20.98 -6.06
N LEU A 83 -23.41 -20.35 -7.10
CA LEU A 83 -24.11 -20.20 -8.39
C LEU A 83 -24.35 -21.55 -9.06
N ALA A 84 -23.42 -22.50 -8.95
CA ALA A 84 -23.62 -23.86 -9.44
C ALA A 84 -24.79 -24.56 -8.73
N ASN A 85 -24.86 -24.48 -7.40
CA ASN A 85 -25.97 -25.04 -6.64
C ASN A 85 -27.31 -24.40 -7.02
N VAL A 86 -27.37 -23.07 -7.11
CA VAL A 86 -28.56 -22.33 -7.56
C VAL A 86 -29.03 -22.79 -8.94
N LYS A 87 -28.11 -23.03 -9.88
CA LYS A 87 -28.43 -23.57 -11.21
C LYS A 87 -29.01 -24.98 -11.13
N VAL A 88 -28.46 -25.84 -10.28
CA VAL A 88 -28.97 -27.22 -10.08
C VAL A 88 -30.38 -27.18 -9.52
N GLN A 89 -30.61 -26.41 -8.45
CA GLN A 89 -31.93 -26.28 -7.81
C GLN A 89 -32.99 -25.77 -8.79
N PHE A 90 -32.65 -24.76 -9.61
CA PHE A 90 -33.56 -24.26 -10.63
C PHE A 90 -33.90 -25.32 -11.67
N ARG A 91 -32.91 -26.09 -12.13
CA ARG A 91 -33.11 -27.18 -13.12
C ARG A 91 -33.90 -28.36 -12.54
N ALA A 92 -33.77 -28.61 -11.25
CA ALA A 92 -34.55 -29.62 -10.54
C ALA A 92 -36.00 -29.16 -10.23
N GLY A 93 -36.33 -27.90 -10.49
CA GLY A 93 -37.64 -27.32 -10.16
C GLY A 93 -37.82 -27.02 -8.67
N GLU A 94 -36.73 -27.00 -7.89
CA GLU A 94 -36.75 -26.71 -6.45
C GLU A 94 -36.93 -25.22 -6.15
N ILE A 95 -36.55 -24.35 -7.09
CA ILE A 95 -36.71 -22.89 -6.98
C ILE A 95 -37.33 -22.34 -8.26
N ASP A 96 -38.05 -21.21 -8.12
CA ASP A 96 -38.65 -20.51 -9.24
C ASP A 96 -37.66 -19.60 -9.99
N GLU A 97 -38.09 -19.09 -11.16
CA GLU A 97 -37.28 -18.22 -12.00
C GLU A 97 -36.91 -16.91 -11.29
N GLY A 98 -37.81 -16.37 -10.46
CA GLY A 98 -37.56 -15.15 -9.69
C GLY A 98 -36.40 -15.32 -8.72
N THR A 99 -36.42 -16.40 -7.93
CA THR A 99 -35.37 -16.76 -6.98
C THR A 99 -34.05 -17.03 -7.69
N PHE A 100 -34.09 -17.78 -8.80
CA PHE A 100 -32.91 -18.04 -9.63
C PHE A 100 -32.29 -16.74 -10.17
N LYS A 101 -33.11 -15.82 -10.67
CA LYS A 101 -32.68 -14.53 -11.22
C LYS A 101 -32.01 -13.68 -10.16
N VAL A 102 -32.62 -13.52 -8.99
CA VAL A 102 -32.05 -12.74 -7.87
C VAL A 102 -30.69 -13.29 -7.44
N ALA A 103 -30.58 -14.61 -7.25
CA ALA A 103 -29.32 -15.24 -6.85
C ALA A 103 -28.22 -15.12 -7.94
N SER A 104 -28.61 -15.19 -9.22
CA SER A 104 -27.70 -15.01 -10.36
C SER A 104 -27.21 -13.56 -10.50
N GLU A 105 -28.11 -12.59 -10.33
CA GLU A 105 -27.79 -11.16 -10.34
C GLU A 105 -26.88 -10.79 -9.18
N TYR A 106 -27.17 -11.31 -7.97
CA TYR A 106 -26.30 -11.15 -6.81
C TYR A 106 -24.89 -11.69 -7.08
N SER A 107 -24.79 -12.90 -7.62
CA SER A 107 -23.51 -13.53 -7.96
C SER A 107 -22.72 -12.73 -9.00
N THR A 108 -23.40 -12.24 -10.03
CA THR A 108 -22.78 -11.36 -11.04
C THR A 108 -22.26 -10.08 -10.43
N SER A 109 -23.07 -9.40 -9.60
CA SER A 109 -22.69 -8.16 -8.92
C SER A 109 -21.45 -8.35 -8.04
N MET A 110 -21.40 -9.44 -7.28
CA MET A 110 -20.28 -9.76 -6.40
C MET A 110 -19.01 -10.08 -7.20
N ARG A 111 -19.12 -10.81 -8.32
CA ARG A 111 -17.97 -11.06 -9.21
C ARG A 111 -17.38 -9.76 -9.76
N THR A 112 -18.23 -8.83 -10.20
CA THR A 112 -17.77 -7.51 -10.67
C THR A 112 -17.08 -6.70 -9.57
N LYS A 113 -17.56 -6.78 -8.32
CA LYS A 113 -16.89 -6.12 -7.18
C LYS A 113 -15.53 -6.75 -6.88
N ASN A 114 -15.45 -8.08 -6.84
CA ASN A 114 -14.20 -8.81 -6.64
C ASN A 114 -13.17 -8.47 -7.74
N GLY A 115 -13.59 -8.46 -9.00
CA GLY A 115 -12.71 -8.12 -10.13
C GLY A 115 -12.13 -6.71 -10.03
N ARG A 116 -12.96 -5.71 -9.71
CA ARG A 116 -12.48 -4.34 -9.49
C ARG A 116 -11.49 -4.25 -8.32
N GLU A 117 -11.78 -4.93 -7.22
CA GLU A 117 -10.88 -4.93 -6.06
C GLU A 117 -9.53 -5.57 -6.39
N ILE A 118 -9.51 -6.66 -7.16
CA ILE A 118 -8.27 -7.29 -7.66
C ILE A 118 -7.47 -6.30 -8.50
N GLU A 119 -8.11 -5.64 -9.48
CA GLU A 119 -7.45 -4.67 -10.36
C GLU A 119 -6.81 -3.52 -9.57
N GLU A 120 -7.52 -2.99 -8.58
CA GLU A 120 -7.02 -1.93 -7.70
C GLU A 120 -5.81 -2.41 -6.88
N ILE A 121 -5.90 -3.58 -6.25
CA ILE A 121 -4.80 -4.14 -5.44
C ILE A 121 -3.58 -4.42 -6.33
N GLN A 122 -3.76 -5.04 -7.48
CA GLN A 122 -2.68 -5.31 -8.42
C GLN A 122 -2.03 -4.01 -8.92
N SER A 123 -2.83 -2.97 -9.18
CA SER A 123 -2.29 -1.66 -9.54
C SER A 123 -1.45 -1.07 -8.43
N LEU A 124 -1.91 -1.12 -7.18
CA LEU A 124 -1.16 -0.64 -6.03
C LEU A 124 0.13 -1.44 -5.81
N LEU A 125 0.07 -2.78 -5.89
CA LEU A 125 1.25 -3.64 -5.79
C LEU A 125 2.30 -3.32 -6.84
N ARG A 126 1.90 -3.04 -8.09
CA ARG A 126 2.81 -2.58 -9.14
C ARG A 126 3.49 -1.27 -8.75
N THR A 127 2.73 -0.29 -8.24
CA THR A 127 3.28 0.99 -7.78
C THR A 127 4.23 0.82 -6.59
N LEU A 128 3.87 0.01 -5.61
CA LEU A 128 4.68 -0.22 -4.41
C LEU A 128 5.96 -1.01 -4.70
N SER A 129 5.95 -1.86 -5.73
CA SER A 129 7.09 -2.67 -6.16
C SER A 129 8.04 -1.92 -7.11
N GLN A 130 7.73 -0.69 -7.53
CA GLN A 130 8.63 0.07 -8.38
C GLN A 130 9.93 0.43 -7.65
N PRO A 131 11.10 0.36 -8.32
CA PRO A 131 12.38 0.69 -7.71
C PRO A 131 12.43 2.10 -7.12
N ALA A 132 11.74 3.07 -7.71
CA ALA A 132 11.65 4.43 -7.18
C ALA A 132 10.91 4.48 -5.84
N ALA A 133 9.78 3.78 -5.72
CA ALA A 133 9.02 3.68 -4.47
C ALA A 133 9.81 2.94 -3.38
N GLN A 134 10.51 1.88 -3.77
CA GLN A 134 11.38 1.11 -2.87
C GLN A 134 12.61 1.90 -2.42
N SER A 135 13.30 2.58 -3.33
CA SER A 135 14.48 3.39 -3.04
C SER A 135 14.18 4.54 -2.07
N MET A 136 13.03 5.20 -2.23
CA MET A 136 12.58 6.27 -1.33
C MET A 136 12.22 5.76 0.07
N ALA A 137 11.72 4.52 0.19
CA ALA A 137 11.44 3.91 1.48
C ALA A 137 12.69 3.29 2.12
N GLN A 138 13.76 3.02 1.37
CA GLN A 138 14.83 2.13 1.82
C GLN A 138 16.23 2.74 1.94
N THR A 139 16.47 3.95 1.42
CA THR A 139 17.82 4.53 1.43
C THR A 139 18.07 5.32 2.71
N PRO A 140 19.03 4.92 3.57
CA PRO A 140 19.40 5.70 4.74
C PRO A 140 19.95 7.06 4.33
N ILE A 141 19.58 8.10 5.07
CA ILE A 141 20.13 9.44 4.93
C ILE A 141 21.60 9.40 5.38
N LYS A 142 22.51 9.80 4.50
CA LYS A 142 23.95 9.81 4.79
C LYS A 142 24.31 10.97 5.72
N LYS A 143 25.04 10.67 6.80
CA LYS A 143 25.53 11.66 7.78
C LYS A 143 26.56 12.63 7.22
N ASP A 144 27.32 12.21 6.21
CA ASP A 144 28.49 12.98 5.70
C ASP A 144 28.21 13.75 4.41
N ALA A 145 26.97 13.73 3.89
CA ALA A 145 26.63 14.32 2.59
C ALA A 145 26.89 15.83 2.48
N VAL A 146 26.99 16.53 3.62
CA VAL A 146 27.15 17.98 3.71
C VAL A 146 28.62 18.41 3.85
N VAL A 147 29.50 17.52 4.33
CA VAL A 147 30.90 17.87 4.66
C VAL A 147 31.74 18.18 3.42
N ALA A 148 31.34 17.67 2.25
CA ALA A 148 32.09 17.84 1.00
C ALA A 148 32.01 19.23 0.35
N GLN A 149 31.16 20.16 0.85
CA GLN A 149 31.00 21.49 0.25
C GLN A 149 31.61 22.65 1.07
N ALA A 150 32.16 22.39 2.26
CA ALA A 150 32.68 23.44 3.15
C ALA A 150 34.21 23.62 3.14
N THR A 151 34.97 22.85 2.34
CA THR A 151 36.45 22.89 2.30
C THR A 151 37.04 23.52 1.04
N THR A 152 36.32 24.39 0.35
CA THR A 152 36.90 25.18 -0.75
C THR A 152 36.40 26.62 -0.68
N GLY A 153 37.11 27.42 0.12
CA GLY A 153 36.96 28.87 0.26
C GLY A 153 38.17 29.42 0.98
#